data_AF-A0A520GY27-F1
#
_entry.id   AF-A0A520GY27-F1
#
_cell.length_a   1.000
_cell.length_b   1.000
_cell.length_c   1.000
_cell.angle_alpha   90.00
_cell.angle_beta   90.00
_cell.angle_gamma   90.00
#
_symmetry.space_group_name_H-M   'P 1'
#
loop_
_entity.id
_entity.type
_entity.pdbx_description
1 polymer ?
#
loop_
_entity_poly.entity_id
_entity_poly.type
_entity_poly.pdbx_seq_one_letter_code
_entity_poly.pdbx_strand_id
1 'polypeptide(L)'
;PKTYAKLFDLMLRLKANMVWPAMHKVTTPFNADPANAALADRYGIVMGSSHAEPMLRNNVGEWKAPAEDFNYLANPGGVSTYWRDRVRTNGTYENVWTLGMRGIHDSGIVGPTTDDGRRQLLERIFADQRAMLPKGAPQVFTPYKEVLDVYRGGLKVPGDVTLMWPDDNFGYIRHLPDAAERARPGGSGIYYHLSYLGAPLSYIWLSTTPPALVREEMGRAWDAGARQMWVANVGDLKPAELATDYFLRLAWDVPGTRAQPIDAVVADWAADSIGRNLGPELAAIFAEHHRLNFARRPEHLQWWLPGELSKASPLTPDDVATRLAAFDALSARVRAVAPRVAPDRRDAFFELVD
;
A
#
# COMPACT_ATOMS: atom_id res chain seq x y z
N PRO A 1 14.96 -13.97 -6.78
CA PRO A 1 14.73 -13.61 -8.21
C PRO A 1 13.52 -14.28 -8.89
N LYS A 2 13.36 -15.61 -8.82
CA LYS A 2 12.26 -16.32 -9.54
C LYS A 2 10.86 -15.81 -9.20
N THR A 3 10.57 -15.58 -7.91
CA THR A 3 9.29 -15.04 -7.45
C THR A 3 9.07 -13.61 -7.96
N TYR A 4 10.08 -12.74 -7.84
CA TYR A 4 10.00 -11.37 -8.34
C TYR A 4 9.82 -11.30 -9.87
N ALA A 5 10.36 -12.24 -10.64
CA ALA A 5 10.10 -12.29 -12.09
C ALA A 5 8.61 -12.50 -12.40
N LYS A 6 7.90 -13.30 -11.59
CA LYS A 6 6.45 -13.49 -11.71
C LYS A 6 5.67 -12.25 -11.31
N LEU A 7 6.08 -11.59 -10.23
CA LEU A 7 5.49 -10.32 -9.80
C LEU A 7 5.67 -9.24 -10.86
N PHE A 8 6.88 -9.09 -11.42
CA PHE A 8 7.17 -8.08 -12.43
C PHE A 8 6.41 -8.33 -13.73
N ASP A 9 6.27 -9.60 -14.17
CA ASP A 9 5.41 -9.92 -15.32
C ASP A 9 3.95 -9.50 -15.08
N LEU A 10 3.41 -9.78 -13.88
CA LEU A 10 2.07 -9.32 -13.51
C LEU A 10 1.95 -7.80 -13.51
N MET A 11 2.91 -7.10 -12.89
CA MET A 11 2.92 -5.64 -12.83
C MET A 11 2.89 -5.02 -14.23
N LEU A 12 3.72 -5.51 -15.16
CA LEU A 12 3.74 -5.02 -16.54
C LEU A 12 2.41 -5.25 -17.25
N ARG A 13 1.76 -6.41 -17.03
CA ARG A 13 0.40 -6.69 -17.57
C ARG A 13 -0.66 -5.72 -17.01
N LEU A 14 -0.53 -5.35 -15.74
CA LEU A 14 -1.38 -4.38 -15.06
C LEU A 14 -0.94 -2.92 -15.28
N LYS A 15 0.08 -2.69 -16.11
CA LYS A 15 0.67 -1.38 -16.41
C LYS A 15 1.19 -0.63 -15.18
N ALA A 16 1.60 -1.37 -14.15
CA ALA A 16 2.35 -0.85 -13.02
C ALA A 16 3.85 -0.80 -13.34
N ASN A 17 4.55 0.17 -12.76
CA ASN A 17 5.98 0.38 -13.00
C ASN A 17 6.82 0.44 -11.71
N MET A 18 6.22 0.33 -10.53
CA MET A 18 6.93 0.53 -9.27
C MET A 18 6.49 -0.46 -8.18
N VAL A 19 7.46 -0.92 -7.38
CA VAL A 19 7.19 -1.83 -6.26
C VAL A 19 7.97 -1.44 -5.00
N TRP A 20 7.34 -1.67 -3.85
CA TRP A 20 7.99 -1.76 -2.55
C TRP A 20 8.08 -3.23 -2.16
N PRO A 21 9.29 -3.80 -2.03
CA PRO A 21 9.43 -5.23 -1.82
C PRO A 21 9.03 -5.66 -0.41
N ALA A 22 8.77 -6.95 -0.23
CA ALA A 22 8.50 -7.53 1.08
C ALA A 22 9.68 -7.28 2.05
N MET A 23 9.35 -6.80 3.26
CA MET A 23 10.35 -6.26 4.18
C MET A 23 10.23 -6.73 5.64
N HIS A 24 9.19 -7.49 5.98
CA HIS A 24 8.99 -7.99 7.34
C HIS A 24 10.14 -8.91 7.80
N LYS A 25 10.33 -9.04 9.12
CA LYS A 25 11.43 -9.80 9.76
C LYS A 25 11.59 -11.24 9.27
N VAL A 26 10.50 -11.87 8.86
CA VAL A 26 10.48 -13.26 8.34
C VAL A 26 10.96 -13.39 6.90
N THR A 27 11.20 -12.26 6.22
CA THR A 27 11.61 -12.21 4.82
C THR A 27 13.08 -11.79 4.70
N THR A 28 13.83 -12.45 3.82
CA THR A 28 15.16 -11.97 3.45
C THR A 28 15.03 -10.65 2.68
N PRO A 29 15.73 -9.57 3.08
CA PRO A 29 15.65 -8.29 2.39
C PRO A 29 15.89 -8.41 0.90
N PHE A 30 15.08 -7.71 0.08
CA PHE A 30 15.18 -7.73 -1.38
C PHE A 30 16.62 -7.55 -1.88
N ASN A 31 17.30 -6.53 -1.34
CA ASN A 31 18.62 -6.15 -1.75
C ASN A 31 19.76 -6.94 -1.06
N ALA A 32 19.44 -8.00 -0.29
CA ALA A 32 20.43 -8.96 0.17
C ALA A 32 20.89 -9.90 -0.95
N ASP A 33 20.06 -10.09 -1.99
CA ASP A 33 20.41 -10.77 -3.23
C ASP A 33 20.51 -9.73 -4.37
N PRO A 34 21.72 -9.37 -4.84
CA PRO A 34 21.91 -8.41 -5.94
C PRO A 34 21.19 -8.79 -7.23
N ALA A 35 20.90 -10.08 -7.46
CA ALA A 35 20.17 -10.53 -8.63
C ALA A 35 18.71 -10.07 -8.64
N ASN A 36 18.12 -9.71 -7.48
CA ASN A 36 16.79 -9.11 -7.43
C ASN A 36 16.78 -7.69 -8.01
N ALA A 37 17.76 -6.85 -7.63
CA ALA A 37 17.86 -5.48 -8.14
C ALA A 37 18.17 -5.46 -9.65
N ALA A 38 19.12 -6.30 -10.10
CA ALA A 38 19.41 -6.46 -11.52
C ALA A 38 18.22 -7.01 -12.32
N LEU A 39 17.35 -7.82 -11.70
CA LEU A 39 16.12 -8.30 -12.33
C LEU A 39 15.09 -7.17 -12.48
N ALA A 40 14.91 -6.32 -11.45
CA ALA A 40 13.99 -5.19 -11.52
C ALA A 40 14.38 -4.22 -12.64
N ASP A 41 15.67 -3.89 -12.73
CA ASP A 41 16.23 -3.07 -13.81
C ASP A 41 15.95 -3.66 -15.21
N ARG A 42 16.19 -4.97 -15.40
CA ARG A 42 15.88 -5.65 -16.67
C ARG A 42 14.40 -5.61 -17.05
N TYR A 43 13.49 -5.59 -16.08
CA TYR A 43 12.05 -5.48 -16.32
C TYR A 43 11.57 -4.02 -16.43
N GLY A 44 12.42 -3.04 -16.14
CA GLY A 44 12.02 -1.63 -16.06
C GLY A 44 11.10 -1.34 -14.88
N ILE A 45 11.24 -2.09 -13.77
CA ILE A 45 10.48 -1.85 -12.54
C ILE A 45 11.29 -0.94 -11.62
N VAL A 46 10.73 0.23 -11.36
CA VAL A 46 11.27 1.22 -10.43
C VAL A 46 11.19 0.67 -9.01
N MET A 47 12.33 0.60 -8.33
CA MET A 47 12.37 0.15 -6.95
C MET A 47 12.18 1.32 -5.99
N GLY A 48 11.28 1.17 -5.02
CA GLY A 48 11.20 2.04 -3.86
C GLY A 48 11.18 1.25 -2.57
N SER A 49 10.93 1.95 -1.46
CA SER A 49 10.85 1.34 -0.13
C SER A 49 9.87 2.10 0.76
N SER A 50 9.35 1.44 1.80
CA SER A 50 8.34 2.05 2.67
C SER A 50 8.87 3.23 3.48
N HIS A 51 7.96 3.97 4.14
CA HIS A 51 8.25 5.12 5.00
C HIS A 51 9.26 4.86 6.14
N ALA A 52 9.51 3.59 6.47
CA ALA A 52 10.46 3.17 7.50
C ALA A 52 11.78 2.62 6.95
N GLU A 53 11.98 2.68 5.63
CA GLU A 53 13.10 2.06 4.93
C GLU A 53 13.87 3.11 4.11
N PRO A 54 14.36 4.20 4.72
CA PRO A 54 15.05 5.25 4.00
C PRO A 54 16.23 4.69 3.20
N MET A 55 16.47 5.30 2.04
CA MET A 55 17.61 4.98 1.19
C MET A 55 17.61 3.52 0.68
N LEU A 56 16.44 2.93 0.43
CA LEU A 56 16.26 1.54 -0.01
C LEU A 56 16.85 0.50 0.95
N ARG A 57 16.90 0.84 2.23
CA ARG A 57 17.38 -0.02 3.30
C ARG A 57 16.21 -0.60 4.08
N ASN A 58 16.03 -1.91 3.98
CA ASN A 58 15.15 -2.63 4.89
C ASN A 58 15.83 -2.73 6.25
N ASN A 59 15.58 -1.75 7.12
CA ASN A 59 16.23 -1.68 8.43
C ASN A 59 15.87 -2.87 9.35
N VAL A 60 14.74 -3.54 9.11
CA VAL A 60 14.31 -4.71 9.91
C VAL A 60 15.24 -5.90 9.70
N GLY A 61 15.64 -6.14 8.44
CA GLY A 61 16.48 -7.27 8.08
C GLY A 61 17.95 -6.92 7.84
N GLU A 62 18.27 -5.68 7.48
CA GLU A 62 19.63 -5.29 7.09
C GLU A 62 20.41 -4.55 8.19
N TRP A 63 19.76 -3.90 9.15
CA TRP A 63 20.47 -3.31 10.31
C TRP A 63 20.82 -4.43 11.30
N LYS A 64 22.12 -4.61 11.57
CA LYS A 64 22.62 -5.72 12.41
C LYS A 64 23.13 -5.29 13.78
N ALA A 65 23.37 -3.99 13.97
CA ALA A 65 23.68 -3.44 15.28
C ALA A 65 22.41 -3.39 16.15
N PRO A 66 22.54 -3.16 17.46
CA PRO A 66 21.40 -2.87 18.33
C PRO A 66 20.45 -1.82 17.75
N ALA A 67 19.15 -1.94 18.03
CA ALA A 67 18.13 -1.09 17.42
C ALA A 67 18.26 0.38 17.85
N GLU A 68 18.71 0.61 19.08
CA GLU A 68 19.05 1.90 19.67
C GLU A 68 20.20 2.61 18.97
N ASP A 69 21.08 1.87 18.28
CA ASP A 69 22.18 2.42 17.49
C ASP A 69 21.74 2.94 16.13
N PHE A 70 20.52 2.59 15.68
CA PHE A 70 19.86 3.23 14.55
C PHE A 70 19.33 4.61 14.95
N ASN A 71 20.26 5.47 15.34
CA ASN A 71 20.03 6.77 15.94
C ASN A 71 20.97 7.77 15.28
N TYR A 72 20.44 8.63 14.42
CA TYR A 72 21.25 9.57 13.65
C TYR A 72 21.82 10.71 14.50
N LEU A 73 21.23 10.97 15.67
CA LEU A 73 21.74 11.99 16.58
C LEU A 73 23.02 11.53 17.29
N ALA A 74 23.05 10.29 17.78
CA ALA A 74 24.18 9.71 18.51
C ALA A 74 25.17 8.95 17.61
N ASN A 75 24.71 8.36 16.51
CA ASN A 75 25.49 7.54 15.59
C ASN A 75 25.32 7.97 14.11
N PRO A 76 25.57 9.25 13.76
CA PRO A 76 25.41 9.71 12.38
C PRO A 76 26.37 9.00 11.41
N GLY A 77 27.59 8.67 11.85
CA GLY A 77 28.60 8.02 11.01
C GLY A 77 28.23 6.58 10.63
N GLY A 78 27.75 5.78 11.59
CA GLY A 78 27.33 4.40 11.35
C GLY A 78 26.11 4.33 10.43
N VAL A 79 25.08 5.13 10.72
CA VAL A 79 23.87 5.19 9.90
C VAL A 79 24.15 5.75 8.49
N SER A 80 25.00 6.78 8.36
CA SER A 80 25.40 7.32 7.05
C SER A 80 26.17 6.32 6.21
N THR A 81 27.09 5.55 6.82
CA THR A 81 27.85 4.52 6.11
C THR A 81 26.91 3.44 5.59
N TYR A 82 25.97 3.01 6.45
CA TYR A 82 24.93 2.07 6.10
C TYR A 82 24.09 2.55 4.91
N TRP A 83 23.63 3.80 4.86
CA TRP A 83 22.92 4.31 3.68
C TRP A 83 23.82 4.40 2.43
N ARG A 84 25.04 4.92 2.58
CA ARG A 84 25.99 5.11 1.46
C ARG A 84 26.32 3.79 0.76
N ASP A 85 26.46 2.70 1.50
CA ASP A 85 26.73 1.39 0.92
C ASP A 85 25.58 0.89 0.01
N ARG A 86 24.32 1.25 0.33
CA ARG A 86 23.19 0.97 -0.56
C ARG A 86 23.22 1.85 -1.79
N VAL A 87 23.52 3.15 -1.64
CA VAL A 87 23.65 4.05 -2.79
C VAL A 87 24.74 3.57 -3.76
N ARG A 88 25.87 3.06 -3.26
CA ARG A 88 26.94 2.49 -4.10
C ARG A 88 26.50 1.28 -4.92
N THR A 89 25.60 0.45 -4.38
CA THR A 89 25.19 -0.82 -5.00
C THR A 89 23.94 -0.70 -5.85
N ASN A 90 23.06 0.26 -5.55
CA ASN A 90 21.77 0.43 -6.24
C ASN A 90 21.68 1.75 -7.03
N GLY A 91 22.61 2.69 -6.86
CA GLY A 91 22.55 4.03 -7.44
C GLY A 91 22.57 4.10 -8.97
N THR A 92 22.95 3.00 -9.64
CA THR A 92 22.92 2.89 -11.11
C THR A 92 21.60 2.36 -11.66
N TYR A 93 20.73 1.81 -10.83
CA TYR A 93 19.42 1.29 -11.24
C TYR A 93 18.34 2.37 -11.11
N GLU A 94 17.18 2.11 -11.71
CA GLU A 94 16.02 2.98 -11.57
C GLU A 94 15.36 2.81 -10.19
N ASN A 95 15.38 3.87 -9.39
CA ASN A 95 14.81 3.86 -8.04
C ASN A 95 14.14 5.19 -7.67
N VAL A 96 13.18 5.12 -6.73
CA VAL A 96 12.72 6.27 -5.95
C VAL A 96 13.26 6.15 -4.54
N TRP A 97 14.06 7.13 -4.12
CA TRP A 97 14.75 7.11 -2.83
C TRP A 97 13.86 7.68 -1.74
N THR A 98 13.40 6.81 -0.84
CA THR A 98 12.69 7.24 0.36
C THR A 98 13.65 8.00 1.28
N LEU A 99 13.28 9.23 1.63
CA LEU A 99 14.03 10.11 2.50
C LEU A 99 13.46 10.13 3.92
N GLY A 100 14.23 10.71 4.83
CA GLY A 100 13.89 10.85 6.24
C GLY A 100 14.35 9.66 7.07
N MET A 101 13.80 9.54 8.27
CA MET A 101 14.13 8.44 9.17
C MET A 101 13.00 8.22 10.17
N ARG A 102 12.65 6.96 10.37
CA ARG A 102 11.89 6.46 11.50
C ARG A 102 12.76 5.44 12.26
N GLY A 103 12.24 4.86 13.33
CA GLY A 103 12.94 3.77 14.02
C GLY A 103 12.93 2.48 13.19
N ILE A 104 13.45 1.39 13.78
CA ILE A 104 13.37 0.07 13.15
C ILE A 104 11.90 -0.35 13.03
N HIS A 105 11.51 -0.86 11.84
CA HIS A 105 10.12 -1.16 11.50
C HIS A 105 9.21 0.07 11.72
N ASP A 106 8.14 -0.07 12.50
CA ASP A 106 7.13 0.98 12.68
C ASP A 106 7.29 1.81 13.95
N SER A 107 8.47 1.74 14.57
CA SER A 107 8.79 2.54 15.74
C SER A 107 9.13 3.99 15.39
N GLY A 108 8.94 4.88 16.35
CA GLY A 108 9.31 6.30 16.20
C GLY A 108 10.82 6.48 16.10
N ILE A 109 11.23 7.63 15.58
CA ILE A 109 12.64 8.01 15.48
C ILE A 109 13.32 8.00 16.87
N VAL A 110 14.51 7.39 16.95
CA VAL A 110 15.30 7.32 18.19
C VAL A 110 16.11 8.62 18.35
N GLY A 111 16.13 9.17 19.57
CA GLY A 111 16.90 10.37 19.92
C GLY A 111 16.00 11.53 20.35
N PRO A 112 15.47 12.35 19.43
CA PRO A 112 14.69 13.53 19.78
C PRO A 112 13.34 13.17 20.41
N THR A 113 13.05 13.81 21.54
CA THR A 113 11.79 13.62 22.30
C THR A 113 10.76 14.72 22.02
N THR A 114 11.19 15.87 21.50
CA THR A 114 10.33 17.01 21.11
C THR A 114 10.14 17.10 19.60
N ASP A 115 9.04 17.70 19.16
CA ASP A 115 8.76 17.85 17.73
C ASP A 115 9.73 18.82 17.05
N ASP A 116 10.19 19.86 17.73
CA ASP A 116 11.25 20.74 17.23
C ASP A 116 12.56 19.96 17.00
N GLY A 117 12.94 19.10 17.96
CA GLY A 117 14.11 18.25 17.82
C GLY A 117 13.97 17.26 16.67
N ARG A 118 12.78 16.68 16.48
CA ARG A 118 12.46 15.80 15.34
C ARG A 118 12.57 16.54 14.02
N ARG A 119 12.02 17.76 13.93
CA ARG A 119 12.11 18.60 12.72
C ARG A 119 13.55 18.92 12.36
N GLN A 120 14.32 19.46 13.29
CA GLN A 120 15.74 19.81 13.06
C GLN A 120 16.56 18.58 12.64
N LEU A 121 16.34 17.43 13.28
CA LEU A 121 17.03 16.20 12.92
C LEU A 121 16.65 15.72 11.51
N LEU A 122 15.36 15.72 11.17
CA LEU A 122 14.89 15.32 9.84
C LEU A 122 15.39 16.24 8.74
N GLU A 123 15.40 17.56 8.95
CA GLU A 123 15.96 18.51 7.99
C GLU A 123 17.45 18.27 7.73
N ARG A 124 18.22 17.96 8.78
CA ARG A 124 19.62 17.53 8.64
C ARG A 124 19.74 16.21 7.88
N ILE A 125 18.92 15.22 8.23
CA ILE A 125 18.91 13.90 7.56
C ILE A 125 18.59 14.06 6.07
N PHE A 126 17.63 14.90 5.70
CA PHE A 126 17.32 15.19 4.30
C PHE A 126 18.55 15.76 3.58
N ALA A 127 19.24 16.73 4.16
CA ALA A 127 20.44 17.30 3.55
C ALA A 127 21.54 16.24 3.36
N ASP A 128 21.80 15.44 4.38
CA ASP A 128 22.87 14.43 4.35
C ASP A 128 22.54 13.29 3.37
N GLN A 129 21.31 12.76 3.39
CA GLN A 129 20.88 11.72 2.44
C GLN A 129 20.99 12.20 1.00
N ARG A 130 20.53 13.42 0.71
CA ARG A 130 20.57 14.00 -0.63
C ARG A 130 21.99 14.23 -1.13
N ALA A 131 22.92 14.61 -0.24
CA ALA A 131 24.33 14.74 -0.59
C ALA A 131 24.98 13.42 -1.01
N MET A 132 24.38 12.27 -0.64
CA MET A 132 24.87 10.94 -1.03
C MET A 132 24.28 10.46 -2.36
N LEU A 133 23.13 10.99 -2.80
CA LEU A 133 22.41 10.51 -3.97
C LEU A 133 23.01 11.01 -5.30
N PRO A 134 22.83 10.26 -6.40
CA PRO A 134 23.10 10.78 -7.74
C PRO A 134 22.29 12.06 -8.02
N LYS A 135 22.87 13.00 -8.76
CA LYS A 135 22.20 14.26 -9.10
C LYS A 135 20.91 13.98 -9.88
N GLY A 136 19.79 14.53 -9.40
CA GLY A 136 18.48 14.38 -10.04
C GLY A 136 17.78 13.06 -9.73
N ALA A 137 18.29 12.24 -8.79
CA ALA A 137 17.61 11.02 -8.36
C ALA A 137 16.18 11.32 -7.84
N PRO A 138 15.14 10.57 -8.28
CA PRO A 138 13.79 10.70 -7.74
C PRO A 138 13.77 10.41 -6.24
N GLN A 139 13.07 11.25 -5.47
CA GLN A 139 13.02 11.19 -4.02
C GLN A 139 11.57 11.28 -3.53
N VAL A 140 11.26 10.55 -2.47
CA VAL A 140 9.94 10.58 -1.84
C VAL A 140 10.08 10.71 -0.33
N PHE A 141 9.20 11.48 0.29
CA PHE A 141 9.03 11.51 1.74
C PHE A 141 7.58 11.20 2.08
N THR A 142 7.38 10.22 2.96
CA THR A 142 6.06 9.74 3.38
C THR A 142 5.85 10.08 4.85
N PRO A 143 5.17 11.20 5.17
CA PRO A 143 4.87 11.58 6.55
C PRO A 143 3.76 10.68 7.13
N TYR A 144 4.15 9.46 7.53
CA TYR A 144 3.25 8.42 8.02
C TYR A 144 3.17 8.37 9.55
N LYS A 145 1.97 8.04 10.07
CA LYS A 145 1.65 7.98 11.49
C LYS A 145 2.04 9.27 12.22
N GLU A 146 2.96 9.21 13.17
CA GLU A 146 3.42 10.32 14.00
C GLU A 146 4.14 11.41 13.18
N VAL A 147 4.73 11.03 12.04
CA VAL A 147 5.51 11.95 11.20
C VAL A 147 4.61 12.98 10.51
N LEU A 148 3.31 12.69 10.33
CA LEU A 148 2.35 13.65 9.78
C LEU A 148 2.20 14.89 10.66
N ASP A 149 2.18 14.71 11.98
CA ASP A 149 2.07 15.83 12.90
C ASP A 149 3.38 16.62 12.97
N VAL A 150 4.53 15.94 12.87
CA VAL A 150 5.85 16.60 12.73
C VAL A 150 5.89 17.46 11.46
N TYR A 151 5.35 16.95 10.34
CA TYR A 151 5.24 17.68 9.09
C TYR A 151 4.34 18.92 9.22
N ARG A 152 3.12 18.75 9.74
CA ARG A 152 2.16 19.84 9.97
C ARG A 152 2.70 20.91 10.93
N GLY A 153 3.59 20.53 11.84
CA GLY A 153 4.31 21.44 12.72
C GLY A 153 5.42 22.26 12.04
N GLY A 154 5.54 22.23 10.71
CA GLY A 154 6.44 23.10 9.95
C GLY A 154 7.76 22.45 9.51
N LEU A 155 7.82 21.13 9.37
CA LEU A 155 8.99 20.44 8.81
C LEU A 155 9.25 20.91 7.37
N LYS A 156 10.48 21.35 7.07
CA LYS A 156 10.84 21.77 5.72
C LYS A 156 11.33 20.59 4.89
N VAL A 157 10.51 20.18 3.92
CA VAL A 157 10.88 19.17 2.93
C VAL A 157 11.34 19.86 1.63
N PRO A 158 12.52 19.52 1.07
CA PRO A 158 13.01 20.15 -0.16
C PRO A 158 12.03 20.05 -1.33
N GLY A 159 11.87 21.13 -2.10
CA GLY A 159 10.77 21.31 -3.06
C GLY A 159 10.62 20.22 -4.14
N ASP A 160 11.73 19.62 -4.56
CA ASP A 160 11.80 18.56 -5.58
C ASP A 160 11.45 17.16 -5.04
N VAL A 161 11.34 16.99 -3.73
CA VAL A 161 10.95 15.72 -3.10
C VAL A 161 9.43 15.57 -3.17
N THR A 162 8.97 14.43 -3.69
CA THR A 162 7.55 14.07 -3.71
C THR A 162 7.05 13.85 -2.28
N LEU A 163 5.95 14.52 -1.94
CA LEU A 163 5.24 14.27 -0.68
C LEU A 163 4.23 13.15 -0.88
N MET A 164 4.37 12.03 -0.18
CA MET A 164 3.46 10.90 -0.32
C MET A 164 2.52 10.79 0.87
N TRP A 165 1.25 11.08 0.64
CA TRP A 165 0.24 11.16 1.67
C TRP A 165 -0.35 9.78 1.97
N PRO A 166 -0.33 9.34 3.22
CA PRO A 166 -0.92 8.06 3.59
C PRO A 166 -2.43 8.18 3.84
N ASP A 167 -3.11 7.05 3.67
CA ASP A 167 -4.42 6.83 4.30
C ASP A 167 -4.30 6.54 5.81
N ASP A 168 -5.43 6.27 6.44
CA ASP A 168 -5.57 5.88 7.84
C ASP A 168 -5.37 4.38 8.08
N ASN A 169 -4.84 3.67 7.08
CA ASN A 169 -4.71 2.22 6.99
C ASN A 169 -6.00 1.46 6.72
N PHE A 170 -7.14 2.14 6.59
CA PHE A 170 -8.45 1.52 6.30
C PHE A 170 -9.07 2.10 5.02
N GLY A 171 -8.27 2.80 4.22
CA GLY A 171 -8.67 3.35 2.93
C GLY A 171 -9.12 4.81 2.96
N TYR A 172 -9.01 5.55 4.07
CA TYR A 172 -9.38 6.98 4.12
C TYR A 172 -8.16 7.90 4.16
N ILE A 173 -8.00 8.74 3.16
CA ILE A 173 -6.81 9.59 2.99
C ILE A 173 -6.77 10.69 4.06
N ARG A 174 -5.67 10.76 4.82
CA ARG A 174 -5.55 11.64 6.01
C ARG A 174 -5.14 13.08 5.69
N HIS A 175 -4.55 13.30 4.53
CA HIS A 175 -4.07 14.60 4.07
C HIS A 175 -4.15 14.67 2.55
N LEU A 176 -4.69 15.76 2.03
CA LEU A 176 -4.67 16.09 0.61
C LEU A 176 -3.87 17.38 0.43
N PRO A 177 -3.08 17.50 -0.65
CA PRO A 177 -2.18 18.63 -0.79
C PRO A 177 -2.95 19.95 -0.91
N ASP A 178 -2.54 20.95 -0.14
CA ASP A 178 -3.05 22.31 -0.22
C ASP A 178 -2.50 23.06 -1.45
N ALA A 179 -2.80 24.36 -1.58
CA ALA A 179 -2.34 25.15 -2.72
C ALA A 179 -0.81 25.27 -2.81
N ALA A 180 -0.12 25.39 -1.68
CA ALA A 180 1.34 25.49 -1.64
C ALA A 180 1.97 24.13 -1.94
N GLU A 181 1.43 23.05 -1.38
CA GLU A 181 1.88 21.68 -1.61
C GLU A 181 1.67 21.24 -3.06
N ARG A 182 0.54 21.61 -3.67
CA ARG A 182 0.28 21.38 -5.10
C ARG A 182 1.25 22.12 -6.03
N ALA A 183 1.76 23.27 -5.61
CA ALA A 183 2.69 24.07 -6.41
C ALA A 183 4.13 23.54 -6.35
N ARG A 184 4.43 22.55 -5.50
CA ARG A 184 5.77 21.98 -5.37
C ARG A 184 6.16 21.21 -6.64
N PRO A 185 7.38 21.39 -7.15
CA PRO A 185 7.83 20.68 -8.35
C PRO A 185 7.95 19.16 -8.16
N GLY A 186 8.19 18.68 -6.94
CA GLY A 186 8.17 17.25 -6.63
C GLY A 186 6.78 16.62 -6.62
N GLY A 187 5.71 17.43 -6.68
CA GLY A 187 4.33 16.97 -6.67
C GLY A 187 3.92 16.23 -5.39
N SER A 188 2.82 15.50 -5.49
CA SER A 188 2.26 14.70 -4.40
C SER A 188 1.82 13.32 -4.86
N GLY A 189 1.99 12.33 -4.00
CA GLY A 189 1.58 10.95 -4.21
C GLY A 189 0.71 10.42 -3.07
N ILE A 190 0.24 9.17 -3.19
CA ILE A 190 -0.59 8.49 -2.20
C ILE A 190 -0.02 7.12 -1.84
N TYR A 191 0.02 6.82 -0.54
CA TYR A 191 0.20 5.46 -0.01
C TYR A 191 -1.13 4.96 0.57
N TYR A 192 -1.71 3.93 -0.04
CA TYR A 192 -3.07 3.45 0.25
C TYR A 192 -3.05 2.01 0.77
N HIS A 193 -4.01 1.59 1.59
CA HIS A 193 -4.07 0.22 2.12
C HIS A 193 -5.24 -0.60 1.56
N LEU A 194 -4.92 -1.66 0.82
CA LEU A 194 -5.86 -2.73 0.45
C LEU A 194 -5.77 -3.95 1.40
N SER A 195 -4.71 -4.00 2.22
CA SER A 195 -4.49 -4.93 3.33
C SER A 195 -3.73 -4.20 4.43
N TYR A 196 -3.93 -4.57 5.70
CA TYR A 196 -3.23 -3.93 6.81
C TYR A 196 -3.05 -4.84 8.04
N LEU A 197 -1.79 -4.91 8.49
CA LEU A 197 -1.38 -5.50 9.75
C LEU A 197 -1.14 -4.39 10.79
N GLY A 198 -2.09 -4.20 11.71
CA GLY A 198 -1.93 -3.25 12.80
C GLY A 198 -3.23 -2.95 13.54
N ALA A 199 -3.17 -1.87 14.34
CA ALA A 199 -4.27 -1.40 15.19
C ALA A 199 -5.30 -0.57 14.41
N PRO A 200 -6.58 -0.55 14.83
CA PRO A 200 -7.14 -1.26 15.99
C PRO A 200 -7.33 -2.76 15.77
N LEU A 201 -7.64 -3.17 14.53
CA LEU A 201 -7.77 -4.57 14.13
C LEU A 201 -7.20 -4.73 12.72
N SER A 202 -6.44 -5.79 12.51
CA SER A 202 -5.87 -6.10 11.20
C SER A 202 -6.94 -6.64 10.24
N TYR A 203 -6.72 -6.49 8.94
CA TYR A 203 -7.49 -7.16 7.89
C TYR A 203 -6.49 -7.67 6.84
N ILE A 204 -6.22 -8.97 6.91
CA ILE A 204 -5.10 -9.61 6.23
C ILE A 204 -5.51 -10.93 5.58
N TRP A 205 -6.76 -11.36 5.74
CA TRP A 205 -7.22 -12.64 5.23
C TRP A 205 -7.93 -12.49 3.88
N LEU A 206 -8.96 -11.65 3.82
CA LEU A 206 -9.79 -11.47 2.62
C LEU A 206 -9.77 -10.03 2.13
N SER A 207 -9.86 -9.85 0.81
CA SER A 207 -10.00 -8.51 0.23
C SER A 207 -11.44 -8.05 0.29
N THR A 208 -11.70 -7.13 1.21
CA THR A 208 -13.06 -6.62 1.51
C THR A 208 -13.17 -5.11 1.35
N THR A 209 -12.16 -4.47 0.75
CA THR A 209 -12.18 -3.04 0.43
C THR A 209 -12.94 -2.83 -0.89
N PRO A 210 -14.11 -2.17 -0.88
CA PRO A 210 -14.91 -2.00 -2.09
C PRO A 210 -14.18 -1.14 -3.13
N PRO A 211 -14.25 -1.48 -4.44
CA PRO A 211 -13.80 -0.60 -5.52
C PRO A 211 -14.40 0.81 -5.46
N ALA A 212 -15.61 0.95 -4.89
CA ALA A 212 -16.25 2.25 -4.67
C ALA A 212 -15.50 3.17 -3.70
N LEU A 213 -14.95 2.63 -2.60
CA LEU A 213 -14.13 3.43 -1.69
C LEU A 213 -12.82 3.83 -2.36
N VAL A 214 -12.18 2.90 -3.07
CA VAL A 214 -10.96 3.18 -3.84
C VAL A 214 -11.20 4.29 -4.86
N ARG A 215 -12.29 4.21 -5.64
CA ARG A 215 -12.67 5.23 -6.63
C ARG A 215 -12.86 6.61 -6.00
N GLU A 216 -13.55 6.66 -4.87
CA GLU A 216 -13.87 7.91 -4.19
C GLU A 216 -12.60 8.57 -3.63
N GLU A 217 -11.83 7.84 -2.84
CA GLU A 217 -10.66 8.40 -2.15
C GLU A 217 -9.52 8.72 -3.11
N MET A 218 -9.22 7.82 -4.05
CA MET A 218 -8.19 8.08 -5.06
C MET A 218 -8.64 9.14 -6.09
N GLY A 219 -9.93 9.23 -6.37
CA GLY A 219 -10.52 10.30 -7.17
C GLY A 219 -10.36 11.67 -6.50
N ARG A 220 -10.68 11.77 -5.20
CA ARG A 220 -10.43 12.97 -4.39
C ARG A 220 -8.94 13.36 -4.39
N ALA A 221 -8.04 12.38 -4.26
CA ALA A 221 -6.61 12.61 -4.32
C ALA A 221 -6.15 13.18 -5.67
N TRP A 222 -6.66 12.62 -6.77
CA TRP A 222 -6.38 13.11 -8.11
C TRP A 222 -6.90 14.53 -8.32
N ASP A 223 -8.13 14.82 -7.88
CA ASP A 223 -8.77 16.13 -7.99
C ASP A 223 -8.01 17.18 -7.16
N ALA A 224 -7.48 16.77 -6.00
CA ALA A 224 -6.59 17.58 -5.17
C ALA A 224 -5.15 17.68 -5.71
N GLY A 225 -4.80 17.04 -6.82
CA GLY A 225 -3.47 17.19 -7.44
C GLY A 225 -2.39 16.24 -6.93
N ALA A 226 -2.73 15.22 -6.12
CA ALA A 226 -1.80 14.14 -5.78
C ALA A 226 -1.70 13.12 -6.93
N ARG A 227 -0.95 13.49 -7.98
CA ARG A 227 -0.88 12.75 -9.26
C ARG A 227 0.48 12.15 -9.59
N GLN A 228 1.49 12.41 -8.76
CA GLN A 228 2.88 12.06 -9.07
C GLN A 228 3.16 10.56 -8.95
N MET A 229 2.57 9.90 -7.95
CA MET A 229 2.96 8.55 -7.55
C MET A 229 1.89 7.92 -6.65
N TRP A 230 1.36 6.74 -7.00
CA TRP A 230 0.43 5.99 -6.16
C TRP A 230 0.98 4.60 -5.84
N VAL A 231 0.95 4.21 -4.57
CA VAL A 231 1.39 2.89 -4.09
C VAL A 231 0.31 2.32 -3.17
N ALA A 232 -0.08 1.06 -3.40
CA ALA A 232 -1.01 0.36 -2.52
C ALA A 232 -0.30 -0.76 -1.75
N ASN A 233 -0.58 -0.88 -0.45
CA ASN A 233 -0.30 -2.08 0.32
C ASN A 233 -1.31 -3.17 -0.07
N VAL A 234 -0.85 -4.20 -0.77
CA VAL A 234 -1.66 -5.31 -1.27
C VAL A 234 -1.54 -6.58 -0.41
N GLY A 235 -0.85 -6.52 0.73
CA GLY A 235 -0.54 -7.69 1.56
C GLY A 235 0.17 -8.77 0.74
N ASP A 236 -0.40 -9.97 0.73
CA ASP A 236 0.12 -11.13 -0.01
C ASP A 236 -0.27 -11.14 -1.51
N LEU A 237 -0.82 -10.03 -2.03
CA LEU A 237 -1.40 -9.86 -3.37
C LEU A 237 -2.70 -10.66 -3.59
N LYS A 238 -2.69 -11.97 -3.33
CA LYS A 238 -3.92 -12.78 -3.26
C LYS A 238 -4.52 -12.70 -1.84
N PRO A 239 -5.85 -12.65 -1.66
CA PRO A 239 -6.91 -12.64 -2.67
C PRO A 239 -7.42 -11.22 -3.00
N ALA A 240 -6.51 -10.26 -3.26
CA ALA A 240 -6.84 -8.85 -3.53
C ALA A 240 -6.76 -8.49 -5.03
N GLU A 241 -6.95 -9.45 -5.93
CA GLU A 241 -6.80 -9.29 -7.38
C GLU A 241 -7.73 -8.19 -7.93
N LEU A 242 -9.02 -8.22 -7.59
CA LEU A 242 -9.98 -7.21 -8.06
C LEU A 242 -9.64 -5.80 -7.53
N ALA A 243 -9.31 -5.68 -6.25
CA ALA A 243 -8.96 -4.40 -5.65
C ALA A 243 -7.65 -3.84 -6.23
N THR A 244 -6.66 -4.71 -6.47
CA THR A 244 -5.38 -4.35 -7.08
C THR A 244 -5.55 -3.93 -8.54
N ASP A 245 -6.31 -4.70 -9.33
CA ASP A 245 -6.61 -4.36 -10.73
C ASP A 245 -7.34 -3.02 -10.81
N TYR A 246 -8.37 -2.82 -9.99
CA TYR A 246 -9.12 -1.57 -9.98
C TYR A 246 -8.23 -0.37 -9.61
N PHE A 247 -7.39 -0.50 -8.58
CA PHE A 247 -6.45 0.55 -8.17
C PHE A 247 -5.49 0.93 -9.31
N LEU A 248 -4.92 -0.08 -9.99
CA LEU A 248 -3.97 0.15 -11.09
C LEU A 248 -4.64 0.65 -12.37
N ARG A 249 -5.85 0.17 -12.69
CA ARG A 249 -6.67 0.68 -13.80
C ARG A 249 -7.00 2.15 -13.59
N LEU A 250 -7.37 2.52 -12.37
CA LEU A 250 -7.62 3.90 -11.98
C LEU A 250 -6.33 4.74 -12.07
N ALA A 251 -5.20 4.25 -11.56
CA ALA A 251 -3.92 4.94 -11.65
C ALA A 251 -3.46 5.20 -13.10
N TRP A 252 -3.76 4.27 -14.00
CA TRP A 252 -3.43 4.37 -15.43
C TRP A 252 -4.28 5.42 -16.16
N ASP A 253 -5.59 5.47 -15.88
CA ASP A 253 -6.52 6.41 -16.49
C ASP A 253 -7.63 6.80 -15.50
N VAL A 254 -7.37 7.83 -14.68
CA VAL A 254 -8.33 8.30 -13.67
C VAL A 254 -9.61 8.83 -14.32
N PRO A 255 -9.58 9.75 -15.31
CA PRO A 255 -10.81 10.26 -15.93
C PRO A 255 -11.63 9.15 -16.60
N GLY A 256 -11.00 8.28 -17.40
CA GLY A 256 -11.71 7.23 -18.13
C GLY A 256 -12.26 6.14 -17.23
N THR A 257 -11.52 5.74 -16.18
CA THR A 257 -12.01 4.74 -15.22
C THR A 257 -13.13 5.31 -14.34
N ARG A 258 -13.03 6.58 -13.90
CA ARG A 258 -14.12 7.22 -13.13
C ARG A 258 -15.38 7.47 -13.96
N ALA A 259 -15.26 7.64 -15.27
CA ALA A 259 -16.43 7.82 -16.15
C ALA A 259 -17.30 6.55 -16.26
N GLN A 260 -16.75 5.37 -15.96
CA GLN A 260 -17.47 4.10 -16.02
C GLN A 260 -18.20 3.80 -14.71
N PRO A 261 -19.41 3.20 -14.77
CA PRO A 261 -20.05 2.62 -13.59
C PRO A 261 -19.16 1.52 -12.99
N ILE A 262 -19.06 1.46 -11.66
CA ILE A 262 -18.22 0.47 -10.97
C ILE A 262 -18.66 -0.95 -11.34
N ASP A 263 -19.97 -1.21 -11.33
CA ASP A 263 -20.51 -2.53 -11.66
C ASP A 263 -20.16 -2.96 -13.09
N ALA A 264 -20.03 -2.01 -14.03
CA ALA A 264 -19.58 -2.30 -15.39
C ALA A 264 -18.09 -2.69 -15.40
N VAL A 265 -17.24 -1.95 -14.67
CA VAL A 265 -15.82 -2.27 -14.54
C VAL A 265 -15.61 -3.66 -13.90
N VAL A 266 -16.36 -3.97 -12.84
CA VAL A 266 -16.29 -5.27 -12.17
C VAL A 266 -16.86 -6.38 -13.05
N ALA A 267 -17.93 -6.11 -13.82
CA ALA A 267 -18.50 -7.08 -14.76
C ALA A 267 -17.51 -7.45 -15.87
N ASP A 268 -16.81 -6.46 -16.43
CA ASP A 268 -15.77 -6.68 -17.44
C ASP A 268 -14.62 -7.51 -16.86
N TRP A 269 -14.14 -7.14 -15.67
CA TRP A 269 -13.07 -7.88 -14.99
C TRP A 269 -13.46 -9.34 -14.71
N ALA A 270 -14.68 -9.58 -14.25
CA ALA A 270 -15.19 -10.92 -13.98
C ALA A 270 -15.44 -11.72 -15.27
N ALA A 271 -15.90 -11.05 -16.33
CA ALA A 271 -16.08 -11.65 -17.65
C ALA A 271 -14.76 -12.15 -18.24
N ASP A 272 -13.68 -11.37 -18.10
CA ASP A 272 -12.34 -11.73 -18.58
C ASP A 272 -11.67 -12.80 -17.71
N SER A 273 -11.90 -12.75 -16.40
CA SER A 273 -11.26 -13.68 -15.45
C SER A 273 -11.93 -15.05 -15.40
N ILE A 274 -13.27 -15.07 -15.39
CA ILE A 274 -14.08 -16.28 -15.14
C ILE A 274 -14.84 -16.72 -16.40
N GLY A 275 -15.53 -15.80 -17.08
CA GLY A 275 -16.26 -16.14 -18.30
C GLY A 275 -17.20 -15.05 -18.80
N ARG A 276 -17.16 -14.79 -20.11
CA ARG A 276 -17.84 -13.65 -20.77
C ARG A 276 -19.32 -13.49 -20.46
N ASN A 277 -20.04 -14.60 -20.29
CA ASN A 277 -21.49 -14.60 -20.05
C ASN A 277 -21.86 -14.48 -18.55
N LEU A 278 -20.89 -14.42 -17.65
CA LEU A 278 -21.10 -14.38 -16.20
C LEU A 278 -20.82 -13.00 -15.58
N GLY A 279 -20.24 -12.06 -16.34
CA GLY A 279 -19.79 -10.75 -15.84
C GLY A 279 -20.83 -10.00 -15.00
N PRO A 280 -22.04 -9.71 -15.52
CA PRO A 280 -23.06 -8.96 -14.75
C PRO A 280 -23.49 -9.64 -13.46
N GLU A 281 -23.60 -10.97 -13.45
CA GLU A 281 -24.03 -11.73 -12.27
C GLU A 281 -22.92 -11.77 -11.20
N LEU A 282 -21.68 -11.97 -11.63
CA LEU A 282 -20.50 -11.92 -10.77
C LEU A 282 -20.28 -10.51 -10.20
N ALA A 283 -20.47 -9.46 -10.99
CA ALA A 283 -20.42 -8.09 -10.49
C ALA A 283 -21.45 -7.84 -9.38
N ALA A 284 -22.67 -8.33 -9.55
CA ALA A 284 -23.70 -8.23 -8.52
C ALA A 284 -23.42 -9.11 -7.28
N ILE A 285 -22.68 -10.22 -7.42
CA ILE A 285 -22.16 -11.02 -6.28
C ILE A 285 -21.08 -10.22 -5.54
N PHE A 286 -20.10 -9.66 -6.25
CA PHE A 286 -19.05 -8.84 -5.66
C PHE A 286 -19.61 -7.59 -4.98
N ALA A 287 -20.59 -6.91 -5.58
CA ALA A 287 -21.24 -5.76 -4.98
C ALA A 287 -21.84 -6.10 -3.60
N GLU A 288 -22.54 -7.24 -3.51
CA GLU A 288 -23.14 -7.69 -2.24
C GLU A 288 -22.10 -8.18 -1.23
N HIS A 289 -21.07 -8.92 -1.70
CA HIS A 289 -19.92 -9.31 -0.88
C HIS A 289 -19.26 -8.09 -0.22
N HIS A 290 -18.94 -7.07 -1.01
CA HIS A 290 -18.34 -5.85 -0.48
C HIS A 290 -19.30 -5.08 0.42
N ARG A 291 -20.59 -4.96 0.07
CA ARG A 291 -21.58 -4.28 0.91
C ARG A 291 -21.67 -4.92 2.30
N LEU A 292 -21.76 -6.25 2.36
CA LEU A 292 -21.85 -7.00 3.62
C LEU A 292 -20.56 -6.92 4.44
N ASN A 293 -19.40 -7.06 3.80
CA ASN A 293 -18.10 -7.06 4.49
C ASN A 293 -17.56 -5.67 4.79
N PHE A 294 -18.00 -4.63 4.09
CA PHE A 294 -17.64 -3.25 4.41
C PHE A 294 -18.31 -2.76 5.70
N ALA A 295 -19.55 -3.20 5.96
CA ALA A 295 -20.24 -2.92 7.22
C ALA A 295 -19.45 -3.44 8.43
N ARG A 296 -18.81 -4.61 8.29
CA ARG A 296 -17.81 -5.13 9.21
C ARG A 296 -17.02 -6.26 8.55
N ARG A 297 -15.69 -6.13 8.52
CA ARG A 297 -14.81 -7.11 7.90
C ARG A 297 -14.86 -8.45 8.64
N PRO A 298 -14.67 -9.60 7.96
CA PRO A 298 -14.65 -10.92 8.59
C PRO A 298 -13.74 -11.00 9.82
N GLU A 299 -12.54 -10.42 9.73
CA GLU A 299 -11.55 -10.40 10.82
C GLU A 299 -12.01 -9.57 12.03
N HIS A 300 -12.99 -8.68 11.84
CA HIS A 300 -13.45 -7.75 12.87
C HIS A 300 -14.72 -8.23 13.56
N LEU A 301 -15.27 -9.39 13.16
CA LEU A 301 -16.48 -9.98 13.74
C LEU A 301 -16.34 -10.40 15.20
N GLN A 302 -15.15 -10.30 15.78
CA GLN A 302 -14.96 -10.46 17.21
C GLN A 302 -15.56 -9.30 18.03
N TRP A 303 -15.74 -8.08 17.53
CA TRP A 303 -16.34 -6.96 18.33
C TRP A 303 -15.60 -6.48 19.59
N TRP A 304 -14.47 -7.09 19.97
CA TRP A 304 -13.55 -6.57 20.99
C TRP A 304 -12.16 -6.32 20.41
N LEU A 305 -11.38 -5.48 21.09
CA LEU A 305 -9.98 -5.22 20.72
C LEU A 305 -9.02 -6.23 21.38
N PRO A 306 -7.81 -6.43 20.83
CA PRO A 306 -6.78 -7.21 21.51
C PRO A 306 -6.53 -6.67 22.92
N GLY A 307 -6.63 -7.53 23.94
CA GLY A 307 -6.47 -7.16 25.35
C GLY A 307 -7.77 -6.75 26.06
N GLU A 308 -8.89 -6.59 25.36
CA GLU A 308 -10.21 -6.44 25.99
C GLU A 308 -10.84 -7.80 26.34
N LEU A 309 -11.75 -7.79 27.31
CA LEU A 309 -12.61 -8.94 27.57
C LEU A 309 -13.53 -9.18 26.37
N SER A 310 -13.76 -10.46 26.06
CA SER A 310 -14.73 -10.85 25.05
C SER A 310 -16.12 -10.33 25.39
N LYS A 311 -16.82 -9.82 24.37
CA LYS A 311 -18.17 -9.27 24.47
C LYS A 311 -18.97 -9.61 23.21
N ALA A 312 -20.27 -9.79 23.38
CA ALA A 312 -21.17 -10.02 22.27
C ALA A 312 -21.21 -8.81 21.32
N SER A 313 -21.60 -9.05 20.07
CA SER A 313 -21.91 -7.96 19.15
C SER A 313 -23.06 -7.11 19.71
N PRO A 314 -23.09 -5.80 19.44
CA PRO A 314 -24.22 -4.94 19.81
C PRO A 314 -25.45 -5.13 18.90
N LEU A 315 -25.38 -6.05 17.94
CA LEU A 315 -26.47 -6.36 17.01
C LEU A 315 -27.64 -7.03 17.74
N THR A 316 -28.86 -6.65 17.38
CA THR A 316 -30.07 -7.34 17.85
C THR A 316 -30.19 -8.73 17.20
N PRO A 317 -30.98 -9.67 17.76
CA PRO A 317 -31.26 -10.94 17.11
C PRO A 317 -31.79 -10.81 15.68
N ASP A 318 -32.60 -9.79 15.40
CA ASP A 318 -33.15 -9.52 14.06
C ASP A 318 -32.07 -9.00 13.09
N ASP A 319 -31.15 -8.15 13.57
CA ASP A 319 -30.00 -7.70 12.77
C ASP A 319 -29.09 -8.88 12.40
N VAL A 320 -28.84 -9.78 13.36
CA VAL A 320 -28.07 -11.00 13.15
C VAL A 320 -28.75 -11.91 12.13
N ALA A 321 -30.05 -12.17 12.30
CA ALA A 321 -30.82 -13.00 11.37
C ALA A 321 -30.84 -12.41 9.96
N THR A 322 -31.03 -11.09 9.83
CA THR A 322 -31.00 -10.38 8.54
C THR A 322 -29.64 -10.51 7.86
N ARG A 323 -28.55 -10.33 8.62
CA ARG A 323 -27.19 -10.45 8.08
C ARG A 323 -26.88 -11.89 7.64
N LEU A 324 -27.25 -12.89 8.44
CA LEU A 324 -27.06 -14.30 8.09
C LEU A 324 -27.84 -14.67 6.83
N ALA A 325 -29.11 -14.28 6.74
CA ALA A 325 -29.94 -14.52 5.56
C ALA A 325 -29.35 -13.89 4.29
N ALA A 326 -28.74 -12.71 4.39
CA ALA A 326 -28.05 -12.08 3.27
C ALA A 326 -26.81 -12.87 2.80
N PHE A 327 -26.01 -13.40 3.74
CA PHE A 327 -24.88 -14.28 3.39
C PHE A 327 -25.33 -15.64 2.83
N ASP A 328 -26.42 -16.20 3.33
CA ASP A 328 -27.00 -17.43 2.77
C ASP A 328 -27.48 -17.22 1.33
N ALA A 329 -28.16 -16.09 1.07
CA ALA A 329 -28.57 -15.72 -0.28
C ALA A 329 -27.37 -15.48 -1.21
N LEU A 330 -26.32 -14.80 -0.73
CA LEU A 330 -25.08 -14.59 -1.48
C LEU A 330 -24.40 -15.93 -1.82
N SER A 331 -24.27 -16.82 -0.84
CA SER A 331 -23.69 -18.16 -1.02
C SER A 331 -24.48 -19.01 -2.00
N ALA A 332 -25.82 -18.94 -1.94
CA ALA A 332 -26.69 -19.63 -2.89
C ALA A 332 -26.50 -19.12 -4.34
N ARG A 333 -26.31 -17.80 -4.52
CA ARG A 333 -26.03 -17.20 -5.83
C ARG A 333 -24.68 -17.67 -6.38
N VAL A 334 -23.62 -17.70 -5.56
CA VAL A 334 -22.31 -18.23 -5.96
C VAL A 334 -22.41 -19.69 -6.41
N ARG A 335 -23.09 -20.54 -5.62
CA ARG A 335 -23.32 -21.96 -5.96
C ARG A 335 -24.12 -22.15 -7.25
N ALA A 336 -25.05 -21.24 -7.57
CA ALA A 336 -25.81 -21.28 -8.81
C ALA A 336 -24.97 -20.91 -10.05
N VAL A 337 -23.89 -20.15 -9.86
CA VAL A 337 -22.93 -19.80 -10.94
C VAL A 337 -21.98 -20.96 -11.22
N ALA A 338 -21.52 -21.69 -10.21
CA ALA A 338 -20.46 -22.71 -10.34
C ALA A 338 -20.68 -23.72 -11.51
N PRO A 339 -21.88 -24.29 -11.75
CA PRO A 339 -22.11 -25.23 -12.85
C PRO A 339 -21.97 -24.60 -14.26
N ARG A 340 -22.03 -23.27 -14.36
CA ARG A 340 -21.93 -22.51 -15.62
C ARG A 340 -20.50 -22.08 -15.94
N VAL A 341 -19.55 -22.30 -15.01
CA VAL A 341 -18.14 -21.99 -15.21
C VAL A 341 -17.49 -23.08 -16.06
N ALA A 342 -16.79 -22.67 -17.12
CA ALA A 342 -16.08 -23.57 -18.01
C ALA A 342 -15.01 -24.37 -17.24
N PRO A 343 -14.74 -25.65 -17.60
CA PRO A 343 -13.80 -26.50 -16.85
C PRO A 343 -12.41 -25.89 -16.65
N ASP A 344 -11.89 -25.17 -17.64
CA ASP A 344 -10.58 -24.50 -17.63
C ASP A 344 -10.55 -23.21 -16.77
N ARG A 345 -11.70 -22.79 -16.25
CA ARG A 345 -11.87 -21.59 -15.42
C ARG A 345 -12.31 -21.88 -13.99
N ARG A 346 -12.46 -23.15 -13.61
CA ARG A 346 -12.92 -23.54 -12.27
C ARG A 346 -11.94 -23.16 -11.17
N ASP A 347 -10.64 -23.31 -11.40
CA ASP A 347 -9.62 -22.92 -10.42
C ASP A 347 -9.64 -21.41 -10.20
N ALA A 348 -9.75 -20.62 -11.28
CA ALA A 348 -9.90 -19.17 -11.18
C ALA A 348 -11.19 -18.77 -10.45
N PHE A 349 -12.31 -19.46 -10.72
CA PHE A 349 -13.56 -19.22 -10.00
C PHE A 349 -13.44 -19.52 -8.51
N PHE A 350 -12.80 -20.63 -8.16
CA PHE A 350 -12.52 -20.97 -6.77
C PHE A 350 -11.63 -19.94 -6.08
N GLU A 351 -10.57 -19.48 -6.74
CA GLU A 351 -9.65 -18.51 -6.13
C GLU A 351 -10.21 -17.09 -6.03
N LEU A 352 -11.10 -16.69 -6.94
CA LEU A 352 -11.57 -15.31 -7.08
C LEU A 352 -13.00 -15.08 -6.59
N VAL A 353 -13.83 -16.12 -6.45
CA VAL A 353 -15.28 -15.98 -6.18
C VAL A 353 -15.82 -16.93 -5.11
N ASP A 354 -15.59 -18.25 -5.23
CA ASP A 354 -16.16 -19.29 -4.35
C ASP A 354 -15.54 -19.26 -2.94
#